data_AF-A0A538C8E7-F1
#
_entry.id   AF-A0A538C8E7-F1
#
_cell.length_a   1.000
_cell.length_b   1.000
_cell.length_c   1.000
_cell.angle_alpha   90.00
_cell.angle_beta   90.00
_cell.angle_gamma   90.00
#
_symmetry.space_group_name_H-M   'P 1'
#
loop_
_entity.id
_entity.type
_entity.pdbx_description
1 polymer ?
#
loop_
_entity_poly.entity_id
_entity_poly.type
_entity_poly.pdbx_seq_one_letter_code
_entity_poly.pdbx_strand_id
1 'polypeptide(L)'
;MAPAQAELVRSGACNEATLSQPFLRWGDSNLYELLPGGNFERSLSGWTLSGGARKVTGSETYAATGSLGAYSLSVPAGASAQSPFTCVNASHPTFRFFARNEAAASIARVEVIYKTPLGTAAASLGAVALSGDWQPTLPMLTNSIAGGLLYGGTGQVALRFTAVSAASRIDDVFVDPRMH
;
A
#
# COMPACT_ATOMS: atom_id res chain seq x y z
N MET A 1 -7.74 -7.28 26.95
CA MET A 1 -7.86 -6.48 25.71
C MET A 1 -7.43 -5.06 26.07
N ALA A 2 -6.23 -4.66 25.68
CA ALA A 2 -5.78 -3.27 25.82
C ALA A 2 -6.22 -2.48 24.59
N PRO A 3 -6.63 -1.20 24.72
CA PRO A 3 -6.99 -0.39 23.57
C PRO A 3 -5.73 -0.05 22.77
N ALA A 4 -5.84 -0.05 21.44
CA ALA A 4 -4.78 0.46 20.56
C ALA A 4 -4.64 1.96 20.82
N GLN A 5 -3.47 2.41 21.28
CA GLN A 5 -3.17 3.84 21.42
C GLN A 5 -2.68 4.37 20.07
N ALA A 6 -3.41 5.34 19.52
CA ALA A 6 -3.01 6.07 18.33
C ALA A 6 -2.02 7.17 18.73
N GLU A 7 -0.83 7.16 18.14
CA GLU A 7 0.18 8.20 18.30
C GLU A 7 0.17 9.12 17.07
N LEU A 8 0.19 10.44 17.30
CA LEU A 8 0.22 11.47 16.26
C LEU A 8 1.66 11.97 16.11
N VAL A 9 2.29 11.74 14.96
CA VAL A 9 3.62 12.27 14.64
C VAL A 9 3.49 13.45 13.68
N ARG A 10 4.13 14.58 14.00
CA ARG A 10 4.22 15.77 13.14
C ARG A 10 5.54 15.81 12.39
N SER A 11 5.51 15.87 11.05
CA SER A 11 6.64 16.36 10.27
C SER A 11 6.18 17.40 9.25
N GLY A 12 6.91 18.51 9.13
CA GLY A 12 6.46 19.75 8.48
C GLY A 12 6.17 19.71 6.97
N ALA A 13 6.18 18.53 6.33
CA ALA A 13 5.81 18.34 4.92
C ALA A 13 4.87 17.14 4.67
N CYS A 14 4.54 16.38 5.72
CA CYS A 14 3.74 15.17 5.65
C CYS A 14 2.63 15.27 6.69
N ASN A 15 1.39 14.98 6.28
CA ASN A 15 0.23 15.14 7.15
C ASN A 15 0.39 14.36 8.46
N GLU A 16 -0.23 14.85 9.53
CA GLU A 16 -0.46 14.04 10.73
C GLU A 16 -1.26 12.80 10.32
N ALA A 17 -0.65 11.63 10.43
CA ALA A 17 -1.30 10.36 10.18
C ALA A 17 -1.62 9.66 11.50
N THR A 18 -2.80 9.05 11.58
CA THR A 18 -3.13 8.14 12.67
C THR A 18 -2.39 6.83 12.44
N LEU A 19 -1.53 6.47 13.39
CA LEU A 19 -0.75 5.23 13.34
C LEU A 19 -1.46 4.08 14.04
N SER A 20 -1.26 2.87 13.54
CA SER A 20 -1.78 1.63 14.10
C SER A 20 -0.82 0.45 13.86
N GLN A 21 -1.06 -0.70 14.47
CA GLN A 21 -0.29 -1.94 14.26
C GLN A 21 -1.14 -3.02 13.56
N PRO A 22 -1.55 -2.80 12.29
CA PRO A 22 -2.49 -3.70 11.59
C PRO A 22 -1.93 -5.11 11.41
N PHE A 23 -0.59 -5.27 11.45
CA PHE A 23 0.09 -6.54 11.21
C PHE A 23 0.58 -7.25 12.47
N LEU A 24 0.21 -6.80 13.67
CA LEU A 24 0.69 -7.36 14.95
C LEU A 24 0.42 -8.87 15.06
N ARG A 25 -0.71 -9.34 14.53
CA ARG A 25 -1.06 -10.78 14.50
C ARG A 25 -0.05 -11.63 13.73
N TRP A 26 0.67 -11.04 12.78
CA TRP A 26 1.70 -11.70 11.97
C TRP A 26 3.12 -11.38 12.46
N GLY A 27 3.27 -10.96 13.71
CA GLY A 27 4.57 -10.72 14.35
C GLY A 27 5.24 -9.40 13.98
N ASP A 28 4.52 -8.48 13.34
CA ASP A 28 5.04 -7.17 12.96
C ASP A 28 4.46 -6.09 13.85
N SER A 29 5.28 -5.63 14.79
CA SER A 29 4.93 -4.59 15.76
C SER A 29 5.23 -3.17 15.27
N ASN A 30 5.55 -2.97 13.99
CA ASN A 30 5.77 -1.61 13.48
C ASN A 30 4.46 -0.82 13.45
N LEU A 31 4.60 0.50 13.51
CA LEU A 31 3.49 1.43 13.33
C LEU A 31 3.32 1.76 11.85
N TYR A 32 2.08 1.70 11.40
CA TYR A 32 1.70 1.96 10.02
C TYR A 32 0.62 3.03 9.94
N GLU A 33 0.71 3.86 8.91
CA GLU A 33 -0.37 4.71 8.43
C GLU A 33 -1.14 4.00 7.32
N LEU A 34 -2.45 4.20 7.27
CA LEU A 34 -3.25 3.78 6.13
C LEU A 34 -2.97 4.73 4.95
N LEU A 35 -2.58 4.17 3.80
CA LEU A 35 -2.36 4.94 2.59
C LEU A 35 -3.67 5.65 2.19
N PRO A 36 -3.65 6.90 1.68
CA PRO A 36 -4.87 7.60 1.28
C PRO A 36 -5.77 6.79 0.32
N GLY A 37 -6.96 6.42 0.81
CA GLY A 37 -7.91 5.57 0.07
C GLY A 37 -7.50 4.10 -0.08
N GLY A 38 -6.49 3.65 0.68
CA GLY A 38 -5.94 2.29 0.63
C GLY A 38 -6.83 1.20 1.22
N ASN A 39 -7.89 1.57 1.94
CA ASN A 39 -8.94 0.63 2.40
C ASN A 39 -10.10 0.50 1.40
N PHE A 40 -10.10 1.29 0.32
CA PHE A 40 -11.09 1.25 -0.75
C PHE A 40 -12.57 1.46 -0.35
N GLU A 41 -12.87 1.83 0.89
CA GLU A 41 -14.25 1.99 1.38
C GLU A 41 -14.96 3.23 0.81
N ARG A 42 -14.20 4.19 0.29
CA ARG A 42 -14.71 5.47 -0.25
C ARG A 42 -14.45 5.59 -1.76
N SER A 43 -14.58 6.79 -2.32
CA SER A 43 -14.23 7.01 -3.73
C SER A 43 -12.77 6.68 -3.99
N LEU A 44 -12.46 6.22 -5.19
CA LEU A 44 -11.08 5.99 -5.64
C LEU A 44 -10.42 7.29 -6.15
N SER A 45 -10.83 8.44 -5.62
CA SER A 45 -10.28 9.73 -6.03
C SER A 45 -8.78 9.78 -5.72
N GLY A 46 -7.98 10.13 -6.72
CA GLY A 46 -6.51 10.15 -6.64
C GLY A 46 -5.84 8.80 -6.97
N TRP A 47 -6.59 7.70 -7.04
CA TRP A 47 -6.10 6.45 -7.61
C TRP A 47 -6.22 6.48 -9.13
N THR A 48 -5.17 6.06 -9.83
CA THR A 48 -5.18 5.88 -11.28
C THR A 48 -5.35 4.41 -11.60
N LEU A 49 -6.46 4.06 -12.25
CA LEU A 49 -6.78 2.68 -12.61
C LEU A 49 -6.66 2.50 -14.13
N SER A 50 -6.19 1.33 -14.56
CA SER A 50 -6.08 0.97 -15.97
C SER A 50 -6.37 -0.51 -16.20
N GLY A 51 -6.68 -0.90 -17.43
CA GLY A 51 -6.88 -2.31 -17.81
C GLY A 51 -8.06 -3.00 -17.12
N GLY A 52 -9.07 -2.24 -16.67
CA GLY A 52 -10.26 -2.78 -16.00
C GLY A 52 -10.12 -2.97 -14.49
N ALA A 53 -9.04 -2.47 -13.89
CA ALA A 53 -8.92 -2.36 -12.44
C ALA A 53 -10.06 -1.51 -11.87
N ARG A 54 -10.70 -1.97 -10.80
CA ARG A 54 -11.90 -1.32 -10.24
C ARG A 54 -12.17 -1.74 -8.80
N LYS A 55 -12.90 -0.90 -8.07
CA LYS A 55 -13.48 -1.26 -6.78
C LYS A 55 -14.55 -2.33 -6.94
N VAL A 56 -14.57 -3.28 -6.04
CA VAL A 56 -15.51 -4.43 -6.01
C VAL A 56 -15.88 -4.75 -4.57
N THR A 57 -17.01 -5.43 -4.37
CA THR A 57 -17.49 -5.84 -3.05
C THR A 57 -16.65 -6.97 -2.45
N GLY A 58 -16.54 -6.97 -1.12
CA GLY A 58 -15.74 -7.89 -0.33
C GLY A 58 -14.39 -7.30 0.03
N SER A 59 -14.01 -7.45 1.30
CA SER A 59 -12.78 -6.93 1.89
C SER A 59 -11.94 -8.07 2.48
N GLU A 60 -10.75 -7.77 2.97
CA GLU A 60 -9.97 -8.65 3.84
C GLU A 60 -10.76 -9.02 5.12
N THR A 61 -10.48 -10.18 5.73
CA THR A 61 -11.34 -10.74 6.81
C THR A 61 -10.89 -10.41 8.23
N TYR A 62 -9.81 -9.67 8.40
CA TYR A 62 -9.13 -9.45 9.67
C TYR A 62 -9.46 -8.11 10.32
N ALA A 63 -10.21 -7.23 9.64
CA ALA A 63 -10.53 -5.88 10.08
C ALA A 63 -9.26 -5.07 10.39
N ALA A 64 -8.29 -5.10 9.48
CA ALA A 64 -6.96 -4.51 9.70
C ALA A 64 -7.00 -3.00 9.95
N THR A 65 -8.01 -2.31 9.40
CA THR A 65 -8.31 -0.90 9.68
C THR A 65 -9.12 -0.64 10.96
N GLY A 66 -9.34 -1.66 11.79
CA GLY A 66 -10.10 -1.61 13.03
C GLY A 66 -11.58 -2.01 12.89
N SER A 67 -12.10 -2.08 11.67
CA SER A 67 -13.43 -2.58 11.34
C SER A 67 -13.40 -3.34 10.02
N LEU A 68 -14.27 -4.35 9.87
CA LEU A 68 -14.36 -5.11 8.62
C LEU A 68 -14.87 -4.21 7.49
N GLY A 69 -14.10 -4.11 6.41
CA GLY A 69 -14.47 -3.36 5.21
C GLY A 69 -15.56 -4.05 4.38
N ALA A 70 -16.12 -3.32 3.42
CA ALA A 70 -17.10 -3.83 2.47
C ALA A 70 -16.54 -3.94 1.04
N TYR A 71 -15.38 -3.35 0.77
CA TYR A 71 -14.82 -3.25 -0.57
C TYR A 71 -13.33 -3.59 -0.61
N SER A 72 -12.86 -3.89 -1.81
CA SER A 72 -11.43 -3.99 -2.12
C SER A 72 -11.23 -3.67 -3.60
N LEU A 73 -9.97 -3.68 -4.03
CA LEU A 73 -9.58 -3.42 -5.40
C LEU A 73 -9.39 -4.73 -6.18
N SER A 74 -10.13 -4.90 -7.28
CA SER A 74 -9.85 -5.94 -8.28
C SER A 74 -8.89 -5.41 -9.33
N VAL A 75 -7.84 -6.17 -9.58
CA VAL A 75 -6.82 -5.88 -10.61
C VAL A 75 -6.76 -7.09 -11.55
N PRO A 76 -7.47 -7.06 -12.70
CA PRO A 76 -7.41 -8.13 -13.70
C PRO A 76 -6.00 -8.35 -14.25
N ALA A 77 -5.74 -9.51 -14.86
CA ALA A 77 -4.44 -9.78 -15.50
C ALA A 77 -4.09 -8.68 -16.54
N GLY A 78 -2.89 -8.12 -16.43
CA GLY A 78 -2.41 -7.00 -17.24
C GLY A 78 -2.92 -5.62 -16.79
N ALA A 79 -3.89 -5.56 -15.88
CA ALA A 79 -4.40 -4.31 -15.32
C ALA A 79 -3.45 -3.75 -14.25
N SER A 80 -3.56 -2.45 -13.99
CA SER A 80 -2.82 -1.82 -12.90
C SER A 80 -3.63 -0.78 -12.16
N ALA A 81 -3.27 -0.59 -10.89
CA ALA A 81 -3.78 0.47 -10.05
C ALA A 81 -2.61 1.18 -9.36
N GLN A 82 -2.56 2.50 -9.51
CA GLN A 82 -1.58 3.36 -8.87
C GLN A 82 -2.25 4.20 -7.80
N SER A 83 -1.66 4.22 -6.61
CA SER A 83 -2.12 5.05 -5.50
C SER A 83 -1.90 6.55 -5.75
N PRO A 84 -2.56 7.42 -4.97
CA PRO A 84 -2.10 8.79 -4.82
C PRO A 84 -0.65 8.83 -4.33
N PHE A 85 0.06 9.93 -4.61
CA PHE A 85 1.35 10.18 -4.00
C PHE A 85 1.16 10.45 -2.50
N THR A 86 1.90 9.70 -1.67
CA THR A 86 2.00 9.91 -0.23
C THR A 86 3.43 10.23 0.17
N CYS A 87 3.59 10.79 1.35
CA CYS A 87 4.87 11.03 1.96
C CYS A 87 5.48 9.72 2.46
N VAL A 88 6.77 9.53 2.22
CA VAL A 88 7.55 8.49 2.90
C VAL A 88 8.91 9.06 3.33
N ASN A 89 9.36 8.72 4.54
CA ASN A 89 10.68 9.13 5.02
C ASN A 89 11.76 8.39 4.23
N ALA A 90 12.75 9.07 3.64
CA ALA A 90 13.74 8.38 2.82
C ALA A 90 14.56 7.30 3.57
N SER A 91 14.58 7.35 4.90
CA SER A 91 15.41 6.49 5.74
C SER A 91 14.95 5.04 5.70
N HIS A 92 13.68 4.72 6.01
CA HIS A 92 13.22 3.31 6.08
C HIS A 92 11.67 3.08 6.03
N PRO A 93 10.91 3.52 5.01
CA PRO A 93 9.51 3.16 4.87
C PRO A 93 9.38 1.79 4.25
N THR A 94 8.86 0.87 5.05
CA THR A 94 8.26 -0.35 4.51
C THR A 94 6.81 -0.06 4.13
N PHE A 95 6.21 -0.90 3.32
CA PHE A 95 4.76 -0.93 3.15
C PHE A 95 4.29 -2.37 3.12
N ARG A 96 3.02 -2.55 3.42
CA ARG A 96 2.35 -3.86 3.47
C ARG A 96 0.90 -3.67 3.07
N PHE A 97 0.30 -4.72 2.53
CA PHE A 97 -1.09 -4.72 2.13
C PHE A 97 -1.65 -6.12 2.20
N PHE A 98 -2.98 -6.23 2.23
CA PHE A 98 -3.65 -7.51 2.11
C PHE A 98 -3.89 -7.83 0.65
N ALA A 99 -3.64 -9.08 0.28
CA ALA A 99 -3.90 -9.54 -1.07
C ALA A 99 -4.33 -11.00 -1.11
N ARG A 100 -5.05 -11.34 -2.18
CA ARG A 100 -5.40 -12.71 -2.55
C ARG A 100 -5.55 -12.81 -4.05
N ASN A 101 -5.46 -14.03 -4.59
CA ASN A 101 -5.94 -14.28 -5.93
C ASN A 101 -7.46 -14.49 -5.94
N GLU A 102 -8.05 -14.34 -7.14
CA GLU A 102 -9.43 -14.77 -7.38
C GLU A 102 -9.46 -16.25 -7.76
N ALA A 103 -9.87 -16.62 -8.97
CA ALA A 103 -10.03 -18.02 -9.35
C ALA A 103 -8.71 -18.77 -9.63
N ALA A 104 -7.69 -18.08 -10.17
CA ALA A 104 -6.42 -18.69 -10.56
C ALA A 104 -5.26 -18.04 -9.81
N ALA A 105 -4.20 -18.81 -9.55
CA ALA A 105 -3.00 -18.33 -8.87
C ALA A 105 -2.44 -17.07 -9.57
N SER A 106 -2.22 -16.02 -8.78
CA SER A 106 -1.88 -14.70 -9.28
C SER A 106 -0.54 -14.23 -8.72
N ILE A 107 0.21 -13.49 -9.54
CA ILE A 107 1.39 -12.75 -9.15
C ILE A 107 1.10 -11.25 -9.31
N ALA A 108 1.25 -10.49 -8.24
CA ALA A 108 1.16 -9.04 -8.26
C ALA A 108 2.57 -8.43 -8.28
N ARG A 109 2.92 -7.74 -9.36
CA ARG A 109 4.12 -6.90 -9.39
C ARG A 109 3.82 -5.59 -8.68
N VAL A 110 4.76 -5.16 -7.84
CA VAL A 110 4.67 -3.89 -7.13
C VAL A 110 5.81 -2.98 -7.55
N GLU A 111 5.47 -1.74 -7.87
CA GLU A 111 6.42 -0.70 -8.25
C GLU A 111 6.22 0.51 -7.35
N VAL A 112 7.30 1.19 -7.03
CA VAL A 112 7.27 2.53 -6.47
C VAL A 112 7.39 3.53 -7.62
N ILE A 113 6.56 4.57 -7.59
CA ILE A 113 6.56 5.66 -8.55
C ILE A 113 7.07 6.91 -7.84
N TYR A 114 8.13 7.49 -8.38
CA TYR A 114 8.73 8.73 -7.93
C TYR A 114 8.31 9.88 -8.82
N LYS A 115 8.11 11.06 -8.24
CA LYS A 115 8.19 12.31 -9.01
C LYS A 115 9.65 12.58 -9.34
N THR A 116 9.96 13.12 -10.50
CA THR A 116 11.28 13.56 -10.97
C THR A 116 11.12 14.95 -11.59
N PRO A 117 12.19 15.76 -11.72
CA PRO A 117 12.12 17.00 -12.49
C PRO A 117 11.66 16.81 -13.95
N LEU A 118 11.77 15.58 -14.48
CA LEU A 118 11.42 15.20 -15.85
C LEU A 118 10.05 14.50 -15.97
N GLY A 119 9.28 14.37 -14.89
CA GLY A 119 8.01 13.62 -14.87
C GLY A 119 7.99 12.54 -13.79
N THR A 120 7.58 11.32 -14.10
CA THR A 120 7.57 10.21 -13.13
C THR A 120 8.50 9.07 -13.54
N ALA A 121 9.20 8.48 -12.57
CA ALA A 121 10.02 7.29 -12.76
C ALA A 121 9.47 6.13 -11.93
N ALA A 122 9.50 4.91 -12.46
CA ALA A 122 9.07 3.71 -11.75
C ALA A 122 10.29 2.85 -11.39
N ALA A 123 10.31 2.32 -10.17
CA ALA A 123 11.24 1.26 -9.77
C ALA A 123 10.46 0.04 -9.30
N SER A 124 10.81 -1.13 -9.81
CA SER A 124 10.23 -2.38 -9.36
C SER A 124 10.69 -2.71 -7.93
N LEU A 125 9.74 -3.08 -7.08
CA LEU A 125 9.99 -3.57 -5.71
C LEU A 125 9.91 -5.09 -5.64
N GLY A 126 9.64 -5.75 -6.77
CA GLY A 126 9.50 -7.19 -6.89
C GLY A 126 8.05 -7.62 -7.17
N ALA A 127 7.82 -8.90 -7.00
CA ALA A 127 6.53 -9.53 -7.28
C ALA A 127 6.11 -10.42 -6.10
N VAL A 128 4.82 -10.42 -5.81
CA VAL A 128 4.22 -11.17 -4.71
C VAL A 128 3.33 -12.27 -5.31
N ALA A 129 3.66 -13.53 -5.03
CA ALA A 129 2.77 -14.64 -5.32
C ALA A 129 1.63 -14.66 -4.30
N LEU A 130 0.39 -14.71 -4.78
CA LEU A 130 -0.81 -14.62 -3.94
C LEU A 130 -1.42 -16.00 -3.68
N SER A 131 -2.07 -16.13 -2.52
CA SER A 131 -2.90 -17.28 -2.15
C SER A 131 -4.38 -17.01 -2.41
N GLY A 132 -5.21 -18.06 -2.38
CA GLY A 132 -6.67 -17.93 -2.50
C GLY A 132 -7.32 -17.22 -1.32
N ASP A 133 -6.68 -17.32 -0.14
CA ASP A 133 -7.09 -16.61 1.07
C ASP A 133 -6.42 -15.25 1.17
N TRP A 134 -7.09 -14.31 1.85
CA TRP A 134 -6.50 -13.03 2.24
C TRP A 134 -5.31 -13.25 3.17
N GLN A 135 -4.16 -12.72 2.76
CA GLN A 135 -2.95 -12.68 3.58
C GLN A 135 -2.27 -11.31 3.43
N PRO A 136 -1.63 -10.80 4.50
CA PRO A 136 -0.77 -9.65 4.35
C PRO A 136 0.50 -10.06 3.60
N THR A 137 1.02 -9.17 2.76
CA THR A 137 2.35 -9.35 2.17
C THR A 137 3.44 -9.34 3.24
N LEU A 138 4.63 -9.87 2.91
CA LEU A 138 5.83 -9.55 3.67
C LEU A 138 6.09 -8.02 3.64
N PRO A 139 6.80 -7.45 4.63
CA PRO A 139 7.26 -6.06 4.56
C PRO A 139 8.07 -5.82 3.29
N MET A 140 7.64 -4.86 2.49
CA MET A 140 8.33 -4.48 1.25
C MET A 140 8.99 -3.11 1.43
N LEU A 141 10.28 -3.00 1.07
CA LEU A 141 10.98 -1.72 1.10
C LEU A 141 10.46 -0.81 -0.01
N THR A 142 10.18 0.45 0.29
CA THR A 142 9.83 1.44 -0.75
C THR A 142 11.04 1.92 -1.57
N ASN A 143 12.26 1.44 -1.26
CA ASN A 143 13.54 1.85 -1.91
C ASN A 143 13.78 3.38 -1.94
N SER A 144 13.21 4.05 -0.94
CA SER A 144 13.12 5.49 -0.74
C SER A 144 14.47 6.20 -0.64
N ILE A 145 15.56 5.47 -0.39
CA ILE A 145 16.93 6.01 -0.49
C ILE A 145 17.18 6.55 -1.91
N ALA A 146 16.67 5.88 -2.96
CA ALA A 146 16.77 6.38 -4.33
C ALA A 146 15.95 7.67 -4.55
N GLY A 147 14.78 7.80 -3.92
CA GLY A 147 13.99 9.03 -3.94
C GLY A 147 14.60 10.14 -3.08
N GLY A 148 15.17 9.81 -1.92
CA GLY A 148 15.82 10.73 -0.99
C GLY A 148 17.11 11.33 -1.54
N LEU A 149 17.89 10.57 -2.30
CA LEU A 149 19.05 11.06 -3.06
C LEU A 149 18.67 12.09 -4.14
N LEU A 150 17.44 12.02 -4.65
CA LEU A 150 16.92 12.98 -5.64
C LEU A 150 16.29 14.24 -4.98
N TYR A 151 15.91 14.18 -3.69
CA TYR A 151 15.08 15.22 -3.04
C TYR A 151 15.46 15.63 -1.61
N GLY A 152 16.65 15.27 -1.11
CA GLY A 152 17.13 15.79 0.18
C GLY A 152 16.43 15.21 1.42
N GLY A 153 15.99 13.96 1.38
CA GLY A 153 15.64 13.17 2.58
C GLY A 153 14.16 12.88 2.85
N THR A 154 13.21 13.51 2.14
CA THR A 154 11.77 13.13 2.19
C THR A 154 11.23 13.03 0.77
N GLY A 155 10.66 11.87 0.40
CA GLY A 155 10.20 11.61 -0.97
C GLY A 155 8.68 11.46 -1.03
N GLN A 156 8.03 12.10 -2.00
CA GLN A 156 6.67 11.72 -2.37
C GLN A 156 6.72 10.50 -3.28
N VAL A 157 6.06 9.41 -2.88
CA VAL A 157 5.99 8.18 -3.66
C VAL A 157 4.54 7.73 -3.83
N ALA A 158 4.26 7.05 -4.93
CA ALA A 158 3.04 6.27 -5.10
C ALA A 158 3.39 4.80 -5.28
N LEU A 159 2.47 3.91 -4.93
CA LEU A 159 2.59 2.48 -5.18
C LEU A 159 1.76 2.12 -6.40
N ARG A 160 2.34 1.36 -7.33
CA ARG A 160 1.62 0.78 -8.47
C ARG A 160 1.60 -0.73 -8.35
N PHE A 161 0.40 -1.28 -8.38
CA PHE A 161 0.15 -2.71 -8.36
C PHE A 161 -0.27 -3.16 -9.76
N THR A 162 0.39 -4.18 -10.30
CA THR A 162 0.04 -4.78 -11.59
C THR A 162 -0.14 -6.28 -11.43
N ALA A 163 -1.29 -6.82 -11.81
CA ALA A 163 -1.49 -8.26 -11.84
C ALA A 163 -0.85 -8.85 -13.11
N VAL A 164 0.13 -9.74 -12.92
CA VAL A 164 0.97 -10.26 -14.03
C VAL A 164 0.37 -11.50 -14.66
N SER A 165 -0.10 -12.46 -13.87
CA SER A 165 -0.53 -13.78 -14.37
C SER A 165 -2.04 -13.99 -14.38
N ALA A 166 -2.74 -13.56 -13.33
CA ALA A 166 -4.18 -13.72 -13.14
C ALA A 166 -4.73 -12.58 -12.28
N ALA A 167 -6.06 -12.47 -12.17
CA ALA A 167 -6.68 -11.42 -11.38
C ALA A 167 -6.26 -11.47 -9.90
N SER A 168 -5.87 -10.31 -9.37
CA SER A 168 -5.54 -10.10 -7.97
C SER A 168 -6.63 -9.27 -7.29
N ARG A 169 -6.81 -9.50 -5.98
CA ARG A 169 -7.52 -8.62 -5.08
C ARG A 169 -6.53 -8.01 -4.10
N ILE A 170 -6.64 -6.71 -3.90
CA ILE A 170 -5.78 -5.92 -3.04
C ILE A 170 -6.69 -5.13 -2.09
N ASP A 171 -6.34 -5.13 -0.82
CA ASP A 171 -7.05 -4.38 0.20
C ASP A 171 -6.10 -3.83 1.26
N ASP A 172 -6.57 -2.84 2.00
CA ASP A 172 -5.93 -2.30 3.19
C ASP A 172 -4.41 -2.07 3.02
N VAL A 173 -4.07 -1.08 2.20
CA VAL A 173 -2.69 -0.70 1.89
C VAL A 173 -2.14 0.23 2.96
N PHE A 174 -1.11 -0.23 3.67
CA PHE A 174 -0.45 0.46 4.77
C PHE A 174 0.99 0.81 4.43
N VAL A 175 1.43 1.97 4.87
CA VAL A 175 2.81 2.44 4.74
C VAL A 175 3.36 2.67 6.14
N ASP A 176 4.59 2.23 6.39
CA ASP A 176 5.32 2.57 7.60
C ASP A 176 5.98 3.93 7.36
N PRO A 177 5.57 5.00 8.06
CA PRO A 177 6.10 6.32 7.78
C PRO A 177 7.53 6.52 8.30
N ARG A 178 8.03 5.67 9.21
CA ARG A 178 9.22 5.86 10.08
C ARG A 178 9.72 7.29 10.14
N MET A 179 8.93 8.16 10.74
CA MET A 179 9.36 9.47 11.19
C MET A 179 9.76 9.32 12.65
N HIS A 180 11.07 9.32 12.94
CA HIS A 180 11.61 9.52 14.28
C HIS A 180 12.00 10.98 14.43
#